data_AF-A0A2E4JLK4-F1
#
_entry.id   AF-A0A2E4JLK4-F1
#
_cell.length_a   1.000
_cell.length_b   1.000
_cell.length_c   1.000
_cell.angle_alpha   90.00
_cell.angle_beta   90.00
_cell.angle_gamma   90.00
#
_symmetry.space_group_name_H-M   'P 1'
#
loop_
_entity.id
_entity.type
_entity.pdbx_description
1 polymer ?
#
loop_
_entity_poly.entity_id
_entity_poly.type
_entity_poly.pdbx_seq_one_letter_code
_entity_poly.pdbx_strand_id
1 'polypeptide(L)'
;MEEVTIKIEGQSFRATEVISDLRIAVETLYGPMKMVGFWDRSQSIHLCPFLERHQDCPHTEPTEETVFSDYEKTLQRERQASLAIRFPHANVTLYLS
;
A
#
# COMPACT_ATOMS: atom_id res chain seq x y z
N MET A 1 2.23 -1.28 12.71
CA MET A 1 1.70 -0.27 11.77
C MET A 1 0.22 -0.14 12.03
N GLU A 2 -0.32 1.08 12.04
CA GLU A 2 -1.77 1.30 12.09
C GLU A 2 -2.37 0.97 10.72
N GLU A 3 -3.60 0.44 10.67
CA GLU A 3 -4.28 0.08 9.42
C GLU A 3 -5.64 0.78 9.33
N VAL A 4 -5.90 1.41 8.19
CA VAL A 4 -7.17 2.05 7.84
C VAL A 4 -7.69 1.47 6.55
N THR A 5 -8.98 1.14 6.48
CA THR A 5 -9.64 0.72 5.25
C THR A 5 -10.59 1.81 4.77
N ILE A 6 -10.38 2.33 3.56
CA ILE A 6 -11.30 3.27 2.90
C ILE A 6 -12.18 2.50 1.93
N LYS A 7 -13.46 2.34 2.28
CA LYS A 7 -14.47 1.71 1.42
C LYS A 7 -15.28 2.78 0.70
N ILE A 8 -15.59 2.53 -0.57
CA ILE A 8 -16.46 3.39 -1.37
C ILE A 8 -17.69 2.58 -1.78
N GLU A 9 -18.88 3.02 -1.35
CA GLU A 9 -20.13 2.27 -1.44
C GLU A 9 -21.24 3.13 -2.07
N GLY A 10 -22.29 2.49 -2.63
CA GLY A 10 -23.53 3.18 -3.05
C GLY A 10 -23.44 4.08 -4.29
N GLN A 11 -22.46 3.85 -5.17
CA GLN A 11 -22.14 4.76 -6.28
C GLN A 11 -22.51 4.19 -7.66
N SER A 12 -23.00 5.07 -8.55
CA SER A 12 -23.26 4.76 -9.97
C SER A 12 -22.05 5.00 -10.87
N PHE A 13 -21.01 5.66 -10.35
CA PHE A 13 -19.78 6.02 -11.07
C PHE A 13 -18.61 5.18 -10.57
N ARG A 14 -17.64 4.93 -11.45
CA ARG A 14 -16.43 4.17 -11.12
C ARG A 14 -15.48 5.03 -10.28
N ALA A 15 -15.09 4.52 -9.12
CA ALA A 15 -14.03 5.12 -8.31
C ALA A 15 -12.65 4.95 -8.98
N THR A 16 -11.74 5.89 -8.73
CA THR A 16 -10.37 5.77 -9.26
C THR A 16 -9.66 4.56 -8.66
N GLU A 17 -8.93 3.86 -9.52
CA GLU A 17 -8.00 2.78 -9.18
C GLU A 17 -6.55 3.21 -9.47
N VAL A 18 -6.37 4.47 -9.88
CA VAL A 18 -5.06 5.03 -10.24
C VAL A 18 -4.31 5.40 -8.96
N ILE A 19 -3.15 4.78 -8.74
CA ILE A 19 -2.33 4.96 -7.53
C ILE A 19 -1.99 6.43 -7.26
N SER A 20 -1.71 7.23 -8.29
CA SER A 20 -1.39 8.66 -8.12
C SER A 20 -2.56 9.45 -7.53
N ASP A 21 -3.79 9.11 -7.91
CA ASP A 21 -4.99 9.78 -7.42
C ASP A 21 -5.31 9.33 -6.00
N LEU A 22 -5.18 8.02 -5.74
CA LEU A 22 -5.32 7.44 -4.40
C LEU A 22 -4.29 8.05 -3.43
N ARG A 23 -3.04 8.26 -3.89
CA ARG A 23 -1.99 8.96 -3.12
C ARG A 23 -2.45 10.37 -2.74
N ILE A 24 -2.94 11.16 -3.69
CA ILE A 24 -3.42 12.52 -3.43
C ILE A 24 -4.55 12.50 -2.41
N ALA A 25 -5.50 11.57 -2.54
CA ALA A 25 -6.61 11.42 -1.60
C ALA A 25 -6.11 11.11 -0.18
N VAL A 26 -5.20 10.15 0.00
CA VAL A 26 -4.70 9.79 1.34
C VAL A 26 -3.82 10.88 1.95
N GLU A 27 -2.97 11.52 1.17
CA GLU A 27 -2.14 12.62 1.67
C GLU A 27 -3.00 13.84 2.00
N THR A 28 -4.18 14.00 1.39
CA THR A 28 -5.15 15.02 1.79
C THR A 28 -5.82 14.68 3.13
N LEU A 29 -6.15 13.40 3.36
CA LEU A 29 -6.76 12.93 4.62
C LEU A 29 -5.77 12.95 5.80
N TYR A 30 -4.50 12.65 5.52
CA TYR A 30 -3.43 12.53 6.52
C TYR A 30 -2.30 13.52 6.21
N GLY A 31 -2.63 14.81 6.09
CA GLY A 31 -1.78 15.93 5.64
C GLY A 31 -0.27 15.90 5.99
N PRO A 32 0.13 15.58 7.23
CA PRO A 32 1.54 15.50 7.60
C PRO A 32 2.30 14.30 7.03
N MET A 33 1.59 13.25 6.60
CA MET A 33 2.17 11.99 6.19
C MET A 33 2.40 11.93 4.67
N LYS A 34 3.44 11.22 4.25
CA LYS A 34 3.78 11.02 2.84
C LYS A 34 3.75 9.55 2.44
N MET A 35 3.32 9.28 1.21
CA MET A 35 3.35 7.91 0.69
C MET A 35 4.81 7.45 0.55
N VAL A 36 5.15 6.43 1.32
CA VAL A 36 6.47 5.79 1.31
C VAL A 36 6.44 4.42 0.66
N GLY A 37 5.28 3.85 0.35
CA GLY A 37 5.18 2.57 -0.33
C GLY A 37 3.79 2.31 -0.87
N PHE A 38 3.68 1.34 -1.77
CA PHE A 38 2.40 0.84 -2.23
C PHE A 38 2.51 -0.64 -2.58
N TRP A 39 1.38 -1.32 -2.54
CA TRP A 39 1.20 -2.64 -3.10
C TRP A 39 -0.09 -2.68 -3.91
N ASP A 40 0.04 -2.88 -5.22
CA ASP A 40 -1.04 -3.16 -6.16
C ASP A 40 -1.11 -4.67 -6.41
N ARG A 41 -2.09 -5.32 -5.78
CA ARG A 41 -2.30 -6.77 -5.90
C ARG A 41 -2.95 -7.15 -7.23
N SER A 42 -3.60 -6.21 -7.92
CA SER A 42 -4.21 -6.50 -9.22
C SER A 42 -3.15 -6.70 -10.31
N GLN A 43 -2.02 -6.03 -10.18
CA GLN A 43 -0.90 -6.09 -11.13
C GLN A 43 0.31 -6.86 -10.58
N SER A 44 0.25 -7.32 -9.32
CA SER A 44 1.38 -7.89 -8.58
C SER A 44 2.61 -6.95 -8.56
N ILE A 45 2.37 -5.64 -8.44
CA ILE A 45 3.41 -4.60 -8.41
C ILE A 45 3.46 -3.98 -7.02
N HIS A 46 4.66 -3.79 -6.47
CA HIS A 46 4.86 -3.03 -5.25
C HIS A 46 6.19 -2.29 -5.25
N LEU A 47 6.28 -1.23 -4.45
CA LEU A 47 7.49 -0.42 -4.35
C LEU A 47 8.47 -1.04 -3.35
N CYS A 48 9.23 -2.04 -3.80
CA CYS A 48 10.16 -2.79 -2.95
C CYS A 48 11.49 -2.04 -2.72
N PRO A 49 11.90 -1.79 -1.45
CA PRO A 49 13.22 -1.22 -1.16
C PRO A 49 14.40 -2.06 -1.67
N PHE A 50 14.23 -3.38 -1.78
CA PHE A 50 15.28 -4.28 -2.29
C PHE A 50 15.45 -4.13 -3.81
N LEU A 51 14.35 -4.07 -4.57
CA LEU A 51 14.40 -3.89 -6.02
C LEU A 51 15.04 -2.55 -6.41
N GLU A 52 14.76 -1.47 -5.67
CA GLU A 52 15.42 -0.17 -5.89
C GLU A 52 16.94 -0.23 -5.67
N ARG A 53 17.40 -1.12 -4.79
CA ARG A 53 18.82 -1.41 -4.54
C ARG A 53 19.38 -2.48 -5.49
N HIS A 54 18.63 -2.87 -6.53
CA HIS A 54 19.00 -3.92 -7.48
C HIS A 54 19.22 -5.29 -6.81
N GLN A 55 18.48 -5.57 -5.74
CA GLN A 55 18.47 -6.85 -5.05
C GLN A 55 17.17 -7.59 -5.34
N ASP A 56 17.21 -8.93 -5.23
CA ASP A 56 16.02 -9.76 -5.39
C ASP A 56 14.95 -9.37 -4.37
N CYS A 57 13.70 -9.29 -4.83
CA CYS A 57 12.57 -9.03 -3.96
C CYS A 57 12.27 -10.27 -3.10
N PRO A 58 12.36 -10.19 -1.76
CA PRO A 58 12.05 -11.32 -0.90
C PRO A 58 10.54 -11.45 -0.63
N HIS A 59 9.72 -10.51 -1.11
CA HIS A 59 8.29 -10.46 -0.81
C HIS A 59 7.50 -11.24 -1.86
N THR A 60 6.85 -12.30 -1.41
CA THR A 60 5.79 -13.00 -2.15
C THR A 60 4.43 -12.62 -1.59
N GLU A 61 3.36 -12.81 -2.36
CA GLU A 61 2.02 -12.69 -1.80
C GLU A 61 1.83 -13.68 -0.65
N PRO A 62 1.11 -13.28 0.43
CA PRO A 62 0.91 -14.17 1.56
C PRO A 62 0.08 -15.39 1.13
N THR A 63 0.63 -16.58 1.33
CA THR A 63 -0.11 -17.84 1.34
C THR A 63 -0.76 -18.05 2.71
N GLU A 64 -1.64 -19.05 2.85
CA GLU A 64 -2.25 -19.41 4.15
C GLU A 64 -1.22 -19.66 5.26
N GLU A 65 0.03 -19.96 4.90
CA GLU A 65 1.13 -20.26 5.82
C GLU A 65 1.95 -19.02 6.22
N THR A 66 1.89 -17.93 5.45
CA THR A 66 2.65 -16.70 5.71
C THR A 66 1.71 -15.60 6.21
N VAL A 67 1.48 -15.58 7.53
CA VAL A 67 0.49 -14.70 8.20
C VAL A 67 1.05 -13.31 8.53
N PHE A 68 2.13 -12.89 7.87
CA PHE A 68 2.64 -11.53 7.96
C PHE A 68 3.11 -11.13 6.58
N SER A 69 2.56 -10.05 5.99
CA SER A 69 3.08 -9.53 4.74
C SER A 69 4.49 -8.98 5.03
N ASP A 70 5.54 -9.74 4.70
CA ASP A 70 6.93 -9.38 4.97
C ASP A 70 7.31 -8.01 4.39
N TYR A 71 6.54 -7.57 3.39
CA TYR A 71 6.61 -6.24 2.83
C TYR A 71 6.31 -5.14 3.86
N GLU A 72 5.30 -5.30 4.70
CA GLU A 72 4.94 -4.31 5.70
C GLU A 72 6.04 -4.15 6.73
N LYS A 73 6.59 -5.25 7.24
CA LYS A 73 7.75 -5.21 8.13
C LYS A 73 8.93 -4.51 7.47
N THR A 74 9.14 -4.78 6.18
CA THR A 74 10.20 -4.14 5.40
C THR A 74 9.96 -2.64 5.30
N LEU A 75 8.75 -2.18 5.01
CA LEU A 75 8.43 -0.76 4.94
C LEU A 75 8.52 -0.07 6.31
N GLN A 76 8.07 -0.71 7.38
CA GLN A 76 8.23 -0.20 8.74
C GLN A 76 9.73 0.00 9.08
N ARG A 77 10.58 -0.95 8.69
CA ARG A 77 12.03 -0.89 8.97
C ARG A 77 12.78 0.07 8.05
N GLU A 78 12.62 -0.08 6.74
CA GLU A 78 13.42 0.60 5.73
C GLU A 78 12.88 2.00 5.38
N ARG A 79 11.59 2.25 5.61
CA ARG A 79 10.92 3.51 5.23
C ARG A 79 10.13 4.17 6.34
N GLN A 80 10.22 3.65 7.56
CA GLN A 80 9.52 4.19 8.74
C GLN A 80 8.00 4.28 8.53
N ALA A 81 7.43 3.39 7.71
CA ALA A 81 5.99 3.37 7.49
C ALA A 81 5.26 3.13 8.81
N SER A 82 4.28 3.98 9.10
CA SER A 82 3.52 3.98 10.36
C SER A 82 2.03 3.74 10.14
N LEU A 83 1.52 4.02 8.93
CA LEU A 83 0.13 3.85 8.53
C LEU A 83 0.00 3.10 7.21
N ALA A 84 -0.87 2.08 7.18
CA ALA A 84 -1.31 1.38 5.97
C ALA A 84 -2.76 1.77 5.65
N ILE A 85 -3.02 2.18 4.41
CA ILE A 85 -4.35 2.51 3.92
C ILE A 85 -4.74 1.55 2.81
N ARG A 86 -5.76 0.74 3.08
CA ARG A 86 -6.29 -0.24 2.14
C ARG A 86 -7.49 0.34 1.39
N PHE A 87 -7.46 0.21 0.06
CA PHE A 87 -8.54 0.52 -0.86
C PHE A 87 -9.08 -0.78 -1.47
N PRO A 88 -10.11 -1.42 -0.89
CA PRO A 88 -10.62 -2.69 -1.40
C PRO A 88 -11.12 -2.61 -2.84
N HIS A 89 -11.71 -1.49 -3.25
CA HIS A 89 -12.23 -1.31 -4.60
C HIS A 89 -11.13 -1.29 -5.68
N ALA A 90 -9.92 -0.86 -5.32
CA ALA A 90 -8.77 -0.79 -6.22
C ALA A 90 -7.78 -1.94 -6.04
N ASN A 91 -7.98 -2.81 -5.03
CA ASN A 91 -7.02 -3.83 -4.62
C ASN A 91 -5.60 -3.29 -4.34
N VAL A 92 -5.53 -2.04 -3.87
CA VAL A 92 -4.29 -1.30 -3.57
C VAL A 92 -4.19 -1.06 -2.07
N THR A 93 -2.98 -1.22 -1.52
CA THR A 93 -2.62 -0.69 -0.20
C THR A 93 -1.56 0.39 -0.38
N LEU A 94 -1.76 1.57 0.18
CA LEU A 94 -0.76 2.62 0.29
C LEU A 94 -0.17 2.63 1.69
N TYR A 95 1.12 2.94 1.80
CA TYR A 95 1.83 3.00 3.07
C TYR A 95 2.39 4.41 3.26
N LEU A 96 2.15 4.99 4.44
CA LEU A 96 2.53 6.35 4.78
C LEU A 96 3.46 6.40 5.99
N SER A 97 4.33 7.42 6.01
CA SER A 97 5.12 7.83 7.18
C SER A 97 4.90 9.31 7.48
#